data_AF-A0A7S3D7F4-F1
#
_entry.id   AF-A0A7S3D7F4-F1
#
_cell.length_a   1.000
_cell.length_b   1.000
_cell.length_c   1.000
_cell.angle_alpha   90.00
_cell.angle_beta   90.00
_cell.angle_gamma   90.00
#
_symmetry.space_group_name_H-M   'P 1'
#
loop_
_entity.id
_entity.type
_entity.pdbx_description
1 polymer ?
#
loop_
_entity_poly.entity_id
_entity_poly.type
_entity_poly.pdbx_seq_one_letter_code
_entity_poly.pdbx_strand_id
1 'polypeptide(L)'
;MRQKKRDVKKMEKLKKKATEIADAEDLPARSKMKAIEDLYKKGMRKKKIQKISMVAGKAGKMSKRDMKGKKVKIVDKRQKADTVRGKRGEKIKAANKKMEKEAMRRQMRKASKSKK
;
A
#
# COMPACT_ATOMS: atom_id res chain seq x y z
N MET A 1 9.47 26.28 -12.90
CA MET A 1 8.76 26.32 -14.20
C MET A 1 8.68 24.98 -14.94
N ARG A 2 9.77 24.21 -15.11
CA ARG A 2 9.82 22.96 -15.92
C ARG A 2 8.84 21.87 -15.47
N GLN A 3 8.64 21.70 -14.16
CA GLN A 3 7.73 20.68 -13.61
C GLN A 3 6.26 20.97 -13.96
N LYS A 4 5.80 22.21 -13.77
CA LYS A 4 4.45 22.65 -14.16
C LYS A 4 4.17 22.35 -15.64
N LYS A 5 5.10 22.68 -16.56
CA LYS A 5 4.97 22.37 -18.00
C LYS A 5 4.83 20.87 -18.28
N ARG A 6 5.54 20.00 -17.53
CA ARG A 6 5.43 18.54 -17.69
C ARG A 6 4.09 18.01 -17.19
N ASP A 7 3.61 18.53 -16.07
CA ASP A 7 2.33 18.11 -15.49
C ASP A 7 1.16 18.54 -16.39
N VAL A 8 1.22 19.75 -16.97
CA VAL A 8 0.26 20.22 -17.99
C VAL A 8 0.25 19.31 -19.21
N LYS A 9 1.41 19.03 -19.82
CA LYS A 9 1.50 18.10 -20.97
C LYS A 9 0.97 16.70 -20.66
N LYS A 10 1.13 16.23 -19.41
CA LYS A 10 0.59 14.94 -18.98
C LYS A 10 -0.93 14.98 -18.91
N MET A 11 -1.51 16.06 -18.38
CA MET A 11 -2.95 16.26 -18.33
C MET A 11 -3.57 16.39 -19.71
N GLU A 12 -2.93 17.10 -20.64
CA GLU A 12 -3.39 17.21 -22.03
C GLU A 12 -3.47 15.84 -22.71
N LYS A 13 -2.45 14.99 -22.53
CA LYS A 13 -2.46 13.62 -23.06
C LYS A 13 -3.56 12.75 -22.46
N LEU A 14 -3.84 12.91 -21.17
CA LEU A 14 -4.93 12.19 -20.51
C LEU A 14 -6.30 12.65 -21.01
N LYS A 15 -6.48 13.96 -21.23
CA LYS A 15 -7.70 14.51 -21.81
C LYS A 15 -7.98 13.93 -23.20
N LYS A 16 -6.98 13.90 -24.09
CA LYS A 16 -7.11 13.30 -25.43
C LYS A 16 -7.52 11.83 -25.39
N LYS A 17 -6.94 11.05 -24.48
CA LYS A 17 -7.33 9.64 -24.31
C LYS A 17 -8.72 9.47 -23.70
N ALA A 18 -9.13 10.39 -22.82
CA ALA A 18 -10.46 10.34 -22.23
C ALA A 18 -11.54 10.66 -23.27
N THR A 19 -11.28 11.59 -24.20
CA THR A 19 -12.20 11.87 -25.32
C THR A 19 -12.30 10.67 -26.26
N GLU A 20 -11.17 10.05 -26.63
CA GLU A 20 -11.16 8.82 -27.43
C GLU A 20 -12.01 7.68 -26.80
N ILE A 21 -12.00 7.55 -25.46
CA ILE A 21 -12.82 6.56 -24.75
C ILE A 21 -14.30 6.97 -24.70
N ALA A 22 -14.58 8.27 -24.60
CA ALA A 22 -15.95 8.78 -24.61
C ALA A 22 -16.62 8.54 -25.98
N ASP A 23 -15.86 8.70 -27.05
CA ASP A 23 -16.33 8.59 -28.44
C ASP A 23 -16.42 7.14 -28.92
N ALA A 24 -15.81 6.16 -28.23
CA ALA A 24 -15.81 4.75 -28.63
C ALA A 24 -17.22 4.12 -28.61
N GLU A 25 -17.81 3.78 -29.76
CA GLU A 25 -19.21 3.29 -29.83
C GLU A 25 -19.41 1.91 -29.18
N ASP A 26 -18.34 1.11 -29.05
CA ASP A 26 -18.38 -0.28 -28.58
C ASP A 26 -18.68 -0.47 -27.07
N LEU A 27 -18.68 0.60 -26.29
CA LEU A 27 -18.76 0.53 -24.82
C LEU A 27 -20.01 1.20 -24.27
N PRO A 28 -20.70 0.59 -23.28
CA PRO A 28 -21.80 1.26 -22.59
C PRO A 28 -21.28 2.45 -21.77
N ALA A 29 -22.10 3.49 -21.65
CA ALA A 29 -21.74 4.76 -21.01
C ALA A 29 -21.10 4.59 -19.61
N ARG A 30 -21.61 3.65 -18.80
CA ARG A 30 -21.06 3.34 -17.47
C ARG A 30 -19.63 2.79 -17.52
N SER A 31 -19.31 1.98 -18.52
CA SER A 31 -17.97 1.44 -18.74
C SER A 31 -17.00 2.50 -19.26
N LYS A 32 -17.46 3.40 -20.14
CA LYS A 32 -16.69 4.56 -20.59
C LYS A 32 -16.28 5.46 -19.43
N MET A 33 -17.25 5.82 -18.59
CA MET A 33 -17.01 6.66 -17.41
C MET A 33 -16.01 6.01 -16.44
N LYS A 34 -16.17 4.72 -16.15
CA LYS A 34 -15.23 3.97 -15.30
C LYS A 34 -13.82 3.92 -15.90
N ALA A 35 -13.70 3.71 -17.21
CA ALA A 35 -12.41 3.71 -17.90
C ALA A 35 -11.73 5.09 -17.86
N ILE A 36 -12.49 6.17 -18.02
CA ILE A 36 -12.00 7.55 -17.89
C ILE A 36 -11.54 7.83 -16.45
N GLU A 37 -12.33 7.45 -15.44
CA GLU A 37 -11.94 7.60 -14.03
C GLU A 37 -10.63 6.85 -13.71
N ASP A 38 -10.50 5.61 -14.17
CA ASP A 38 -9.29 4.80 -13.98
C ASP A 38 -8.08 5.41 -14.70
N LEU A 39 -8.28 5.99 -15.89
CA LEU A 39 -7.25 6.69 -16.65
C LEU A 39 -6.69 7.88 -15.87
N TYR A 40 -7.56 8.75 -15.35
CA TYR A 40 -7.14 9.90 -14.53
C TYR A 40 -6.50 9.46 -13.22
N LYS A 41 -7.03 8.42 -12.56
CA LYS A 41 -6.48 7.88 -11.31
C LYS A 41 -5.06 7.31 -11.51
N LYS A 42 -4.80 6.61 -12.63
CA LYS A 42 -3.45 6.15 -13.02
C LYS A 42 -2.54 7.33 -13.35
N GLY A 43 -3.06 8.34 -14.05
CA GLY A 43 -2.34 9.56 -14.42
C GLY A 43 -1.91 10.41 -13.22
N MET A 44 -2.76 10.53 -12.19
CA MET A 44 -2.51 11.34 -11.00
C MET A 44 -1.83 10.60 -9.85
N ARG A 45 -1.75 9.26 -9.89
CA ARG A 45 -1.00 8.49 -8.89
C ARG A 45 0.47 8.93 -8.89
N LYS A 46 0.83 9.74 -7.88
CA LYS A 46 2.23 9.97 -7.52
C LYS A 46 2.84 8.58 -7.28
N LYS A 47 3.94 8.26 -7.97
CA LYS A 47 4.70 7.03 -7.72
C LYS A 47 5.03 7.02 -6.23
N LYS A 48 4.40 6.11 -5.47
CA LYS A 48 4.77 5.89 -4.07
C LYS A 48 6.23 5.45 -4.10
N ILE A 49 7.10 6.27 -3.51
CA ILE A 49 8.51 5.90 -3.35
C ILE A 49 8.52 4.67 -2.44
N GLN A 50 8.68 3.49 -3.02
CA GLN A 50 8.84 2.26 -2.26
C GLN A 50 10.14 2.38 -1.48
N LYS A 51 10.05 2.30 -0.15
CA LYS A 51 11.22 2.14 0.70
C LYS A 51 11.65 0.68 0.61
N ILE A 52 12.87 0.42 0.14
CA ILE A 52 13.46 -0.93 0.15
C ILE A 52 14.45 -0.97 1.31
N SER A 53 14.30 -1.96 2.19
CA SER A 53 15.30 -2.28 3.22
C SER A 53 16.27 -3.35 2.70
N MET A 54 17.56 -3.04 2.67
CA MET A 54 18.63 -3.96 2.24
C MET A 54 19.46 -4.40 3.43
N VAL A 55 19.89 -5.66 3.48
CA VAL A 55 20.74 -6.16 4.59
C VAL A 55 22.21 -5.88 4.29
N ALA A 56 22.92 -5.16 5.17
CA ALA A 56 24.37 -4.97 5.08
C ALA A 56 25.09 -6.33 5.05
N GLY A 57 25.87 -6.59 4.00
CA GLY A 57 26.55 -7.87 3.76
C GLY A 57 25.90 -8.78 2.69
N LYS A 58 24.67 -8.50 2.23
CA LYS A 58 24.11 -9.03 0.97
C LYS A 58 24.09 -7.96 -0.13
N ALA A 59 25.07 -7.05 -0.09
CA ALA A 59 25.21 -5.95 -1.04
C ALA A 59 25.71 -6.39 -2.44
N GLY A 60 25.77 -7.70 -2.71
CA GLY A 60 26.04 -8.22 -4.04
C GLY A 60 24.76 -8.26 -4.87
N LYS A 61 24.74 -7.50 -5.98
CA LYS A 61 23.77 -7.57 -7.09
C LYS A 61 22.45 -6.79 -6.95
N MET A 62 22.48 -5.51 -6.57
CA MET A 62 21.44 -4.58 -7.02
C MET A 62 22.06 -3.55 -7.97
N SER A 63 21.58 -3.51 -9.20
CA SER A 63 22.10 -2.57 -10.20
C SER A 63 21.68 -1.14 -9.84
N LYS A 64 22.46 -0.12 -10.24
CA LYS A 64 22.08 1.30 -10.09
C LYS A 64 20.68 1.60 -10.68
N ARG A 65 20.20 0.78 -11.64
CA ARG A 65 18.85 0.85 -12.23
C ARG A 65 17.76 0.46 -11.23
N ASP A 66 18.00 -0.52 -10.36
CA ASP A 66 17.02 -1.01 -9.37
C ASP A 66 16.75 -0.02 -8.22
N MET A 67 17.74 0.85 -7.96
CA MET A 67 17.71 1.87 -6.92
C MET A 67 17.11 3.21 -7.39
N LYS A 68 16.99 3.44 -8.70
CA LYS A 68 16.54 4.73 -9.26
C LYS A 68 15.07 5.00 -8.89
N GLY A 69 14.85 6.03 -8.07
CA GLY A 69 13.51 6.45 -7.62
C GLY A 69 12.99 5.73 -6.37
N LYS A 70 13.83 4.94 -5.69
CA LYS A 70 13.49 4.26 -4.43
C LYS A 70 14.36 4.81 -3.29
N LYS A 71 13.77 4.95 -2.10
CA LYS A 71 14.53 5.26 -0.87
C LYS A 71 15.08 3.95 -0.33
N VAL A 72 16.38 3.73 -0.49
CA VAL A 72 17.05 2.52 0.02
C VAL A 72 17.48 2.79 1.46
N LYS A 73 17.04 1.94 2.39
CA LYS A 73 17.56 1.91 3.77
C LYS A 73 18.45 0.68 3.90
N ILE A 74 19.74 0.89 4.16
CA ILE A 74 20.63 -0.21 4.53
C ILE A 74 20.33 -0.54 6.01
N VAL A 75 20.18 -1.82 6.30
CA VAL A 75 19.77 -2.39 7.59
C VAL A 75 20.77 -3.46 7.95
N ASP A 76 21.32 -3.44 9.15
CA ASP A 76 22.26 -4.49 9.56
C ASP A 76 21.54 -5.82 9.85
N LYS A 77 22.28 -6.94 9.82
CA LYS A 77 21.73 -8.27 10.15
C LYS A 77 21.05 -8.26 11.53
N ARG A 78 21.66 -7.60 12.52
CA ARG A 78 21.11 -7.44 13.87
C ARG A 78 19.78 -6.67 13.85
N GLN A 79 19.75 -5.52 13.19
CA GLN A 79 18.54 -4.69 13.07
C GLN A 79 17.39 -5.43 12.36
N LYS A 80 17.69 -6.27 11.36
CA LYS A 80 16.68 -7.15 10.74
C LYS A 80 16.15 -8.18 11.74
N ALA A 81 17.02 -8.83 12.52
CA ALA A 81 16.62 -9.80 13.52
C ALA A 81 15.74 -9.16 14.61
N ASP A 82 16.11 -7.97 15.10
CA ASP A 82 15.31 -7.21 16.08
C ASP A 82 13.94 -6.83 15.54
N THR A 83 13.86 -6.42 14.27
CA THR A 83 12.57 -6.14 13.62
C THR A 83 11.68 -7.37 13.56
N VAL A 84 12.24 -8.54 13.24
CA VAL A 84 11.49 -9.80 13.20
C VAL A 84 11.03 -10.21 14.60
N ARG A 85 11.90 -10.08 15.60
CA ARG A 85 11.60 -10.37 17.01
C ARG A 85 10.49 -9.45 17.53
N GLY A 86 10.57 -8.15 17.26
CA GLY A 86 9.54 -7.17 17.62
C GLY A 86 8.17 -7.52 17.03
N LYS A 87 8.11 -7.82 15.72
CA LYS A 87 6.85 -8.24 15.06
C LYS A 87 6.25 -9.51 15.65
N ARG A 88 7.09 -10.48 16.07
CA ARG A 88 6.61 -11.70 16.75
C ARG A 88 6.04 -11.37 18.12
N GLY A 89 6.74 -10.53 18.90
CA GLY A 89 6.27 -10.07 20.21
C GLY A 89 4.92 -9.33 20.13
N GLU A 90 4.75 -8.45 19.14
CA GLU A 90 3.47 -7.75 18.92
C GLU A 90 2.32 -8.71 18.58
N LYS A 91 2.57 -9.72 17.74
CA LYS A 91 1.57 -10.74 17.41
C LYS A 91 1.15 -11.55 18.63
N ILE A 92 2.11 -11.94 19.47
CA ILE A 92 1.84 -12.68 20.72
C ILE A 92 1.02 -11.83 21.67
N LYS A 93 1.40 -10.56 21.89
CA LYS A 93 0.62 -9.62 22.72
C LYS A 93 -0.81 -9.44 22.20
N ALA A 94 -0.98 -9.33 20.88
CA ALA A 94 -2.29 -9.19 20.27
C ALA A 94 -3.15 -10.47 20.44
N ALA A 95 -2.54 -11.66 20.39
CA ALA A 95 -3.22 -12.93 20.67
C ALA A 95 -3.66 -13.04 22.12
N ASN A 96 -2.76 -12.74 23.07
CA ASN A 96 -3.07 -12.77 24.50
C ASN A 96 -4.22 -11.82 24.86
N LYS A 97 -4.19 -10.59 24.35
CA LYS A 97 -5.27 -9.62 24.55
C LYS A 97 -6.62 -10.10 24.01
N LYS A 98 -6.63 -10.87 22.91
CA LYS A 98 -7.86 -11.50 22.39
C LYS A 98 -8.37 -12.59 23.32
N MET A 99 -7.48 -13.45 23.83
CA MET A 99 -7.84 -14.52 24.76
C MET A 99 -8.40 -13.97 26.07
N GLU A 100 -7.77 -12.94 26.65
CA GLU A 100 -8.28 -12.27 27.86
C GLU A 100 -9.67 -11.68 27.65
N LYS A 101 -9.88 -10.99 26.51
CA LYS A 101 -11.19 -10.41 26.16
C LYS A 101 -12.26 -11.49 25.97
N GLU A 102 -11.89 -12.64 25.41
CA GLU A 102 -12.81 -13.77 25.24
C GLU A 102 -13.14 -14.45 26.58
N ALA A 103 -12.14 -14.64 27.45
CA ALA A 103 -12.33 -15.16 28.80
C ALA A 103 -13.26 -14.26 29.62
N MET A 104 -13.08 -12.95 29.57
CA MET A 104 -13.97 -11.98 30.22
C MET A 104 -15.40 -12.08 29.68
N ARG A 105 -15.58 -12.17 28.35
CA ARG A 105 -16.91 -12.38 27.75
C ARG A 105 -17.56 -13.68 28.20
N ARG A 106 -16.79 -14.76 28.33
CA ARG A 106 -17.29 -16.05 28.84
C ARG A 106 -17.70 -15.95 30.31
N GLN A 107 -16.94 -15.25 31.15
CA GLN A 107 -17.29 -15.00 32.55
C GLN A 107 -18.57 -14.18 32.68
N MET A 108 -18.72 -13.07 31.94
CA MET A 108 -19.95 -12.27 31.95
C MET A 108 -21.18 -13.08 31.51
N ARG A 109 -21.03 -13.94 30.48
CA ARG A 109 -22.10 -14.84 30.03
C ARG A 109 -22.48 -15.89 31.08
N LYS A 110 -21.53 -16.38 31.87
CA LYS A 110 -21.82 -17.31 32.98
C LYS A 110 -22.55 -16.59 34.11
N ALA A 111 -22.09 -15.40 34.49
CA ALA A 111 -22.72 -14.57 35.53
C ALA A 111 -24.14 -14.10 35.14
N SER A 112 -24.40 -13.85 33.85
CA SER A 112 -25.74 -13.47 33.38
C SER A 112 -26.70 -14.66 33.29
N LYS A 113 -26.19 -15.90 33.21
CA LYS A 113 -27.00 -17.12 33.23
C LYS A 113 -27.31 -17.62 34.64
N SER A 114 -26.51 -17.28 35.64
CA SER A 114 -26.75 -17.68 37.04
C SER A 114 -27.68 -16.72 37.80
N LYS A 115 -28.19 -15.68 37.16
CA LYS A 115 -29.17 -14.71 37.69
C LYS A 115 -30.58 -14.86 37.10
N LYS A 116 -30.79 -15.86 36.24
CA LYS A 116 -32.10 -16.32 35.76
C LYS A 116 -32.38 -17.69 36.38
#